data_AF-A0A2S9GDB0-F1
#
_entry.id   AF-A0A2S9GDB0-F1
#
_cell.length_a   1.000
_cell.length_b   1.000
_cell.length_c   1.000
_cell.angle_alpha   90.00
_cell.angle_beta   90.00
_cell.angle_gamma   90.00
#
_symmetry.space_group_name_H-M   'P 1'
#
loop_
_entity.id
_entity.type
_entity.pdbx_description
1 polymer ?
#
loop_
_entity_poly.entity_id
_entity_poly.type
_entity_poly.pdbx_seq_one_letter_code
_entity_poly.pdbx_strand_id
1 'polypeptide(L)'
;FEEDEPDDDREVSPALTVGEGDIDASLRPRSLGEFIGQPRVREQLQLVLEGAKNRGGTPDHILLSGPPGLGKTSLAMIIAAELG
;
A
#
# COMPACT_ATOMS: atom_id res chain seq x y z
N PHE A 1 -17.90 8.82 -43.40
CA PHE A 1 -16.83 8.03 -42.77
C PHE A 1 -16.25 8.96 -41.73
N GLU A 2 -16.90 9.00 -40.57
CA GLU A 2 -16.46 9.80 -39.43
C GLU A 2 -15.10 9.28 -38.93
N GLU A 3 -14.23 10.23 -38.62
CA GLU A 3 -12.89 10.05 -38.09
C GLU A 3 -13.00 9.70 -36.60
N ASP A 4 -12.50 8.54 -36.19
CA ASP A 4 -12.30 8.20 -34.76
C ASP A 4 -10.95 8.80 -34.34
N GLU A 5 -11.00 9.97 -33.70
CA GLU A 5 -9.86 10.65 -33.08
C GLU A 5 -9.39 9.84 -31.85
N PRO A 6 -8.08 9.64 -31.62
CA PRO A 6 -7.62 8.94 -30.44
C PRO A 6 -7.92 9.76 -29.17
N ASP A 7 -8.63 9.13 -28.24
CA ASP A 7 -9.02 9.59 -26.90
C ASP A 7 -7.78 9.96 -26.05
N ASP A 8 -7.19 11.14 -26.31
CA ASP A 8 -5.99 11.68 -25.67
C ASP A 8 -6.32 12.70 -24.58
N ASP A 9 -7.24 12.41 -23.65
CA ASP A 9 -7.51 13.32 -22.52
C ASP A 9 -8.19 12.63 -21.32
N ARG A 10 -7.61 11.54 -20.82
CA ARG A 10 -7.80 11.22 -19.39
C ARG A 10 -6.78 12.00 -18.58
N GLU A 11 -7.01 13.30 -18.43
CA GLU A 11 -6.27 14.14 -17.49
C GLU A 11 -6.44 13.60 -16.07
N VAL A 12 -5.48 12.80 -15.61
CA VAL A 12 -5.38 12.41 -14.21
C VAL A 12 -4.77 13.58 -13.46
N SER A 13 -5.62 14.46 -12.92
CA SER A 13 -5.17 15.55 -12.06
C SER A 13 -4.68 15.01 -10.72
N PRO A 14 -3.49 15.40 -10.23
CA PRO A 14 -3.01 15.04 -8.89
C PRO A 14 -3.71 15.86 -7.78
N ALA A 15 -4.63 16.76 -8.13
CA ALA A 15 -5.35 17.57 -7.16
C ALA A 15 -6.32 16.69 -6.37
N LEU A 16 -6.02 16.51 -5.08
CA LEU A 16 -6.90 15.83 -4.14
C LEU A 16 -8.24 16.56 -4.06
N THR A 17 -9.31 15.91 -4.50
CA THR A 17 -10.66 16.46 -4.39
C THR A 17 -11.10 16.40 -2.92
N VAL A 18 -11.83 17.41 -2.44
CA VAL A 18 -12.29 17.45 -1.03
C VAL A 18 -13.17 16.22 -0.76
N GLY A 19 -12.68 15.30 0.08
CA GLY A 19 -13.33 14.02 0.40
C GLY A 19 -12.69 12.78 -0.22
N GLU A 20 -11.91 12.89 -1.30
CA GLU A 20 -11.25 11.74 -1.96
C GLU A 20 -10.21 11.08 -1.06
N GLY A 21 -9.43 11.87 -0.32
CA GLY A 21 -8.41 11.35 0.59
C GLY A 21 -8.99 10.52 1.73
N ASP A 22 -10.21 10.83 2.18
CA ASP A 22 -10.88 10.13 3.27
C ASP A 22 -11.45 8.77 2.82
N ILE A 23 -11.96 8.72 1.59
CA ILE A 23 -12.47 7.49 0.97
C ILE A 23 -11.30 6.55 0.64
N ASP A 24 -10.21 7.07 0.07
CA ASP A 24 -9.00 6.30 -0.21
C ASP A 24 -8.33 5.79 1.08
N ALA A 25 -8.32 6.59 2.14
CA ALA A 25 -7.84 6.15 3.46
C ALA A 25 -8.70 5.03 4.05
N SER A 26 -10.01 5.05 3.82
CA SER A 26 -10.93 3.99 4.29
C SER A 26 -10.78 2.68 3.51
N LEU A 27 -10.34 2.72 2.25
CA LEU A 27 -10.14 1.53 1.41
C LEU A 27 -8.77 0.88 1.60
N ARG A 28 -7.82 1.59 2.22
CA ARG A 28 -6.49 1.03 2.47
C ARG A 28 -6.58 -0.04 3.57
N PRO A 29 -6.02 -1.24 3.33
CA PRO A 29 -5.97 -2.30 4.33
C PRO A 29 -5.22 -1.81 5.57
N ARG A 30 -5.80 -2.05 6.75
CA ARG A 30 -5.26 -1.60 8.04
C ARG A 30 -4.36 -2.63 8.69
N SER A 31 -4.54 -3.89 8.32
CA SER A 31 -3.76 -5.02 8.81
C SER A 31 -3.15 -5.81 7.66
N LEU A 32 -2.12 -6.58 7.97
CA LEU A 32 -1.46 -7.44 6.99
C LEU A 32 -2.41 -8.52 6.46
N GLY A 33 -3.42 -8.91 7.25
CA GLY A 33 -4.46 -9.87 6.86
C GLY A 33 -5.45 -9.32 5.84
N GLU A 34 -5.72 -8.01 5.87
CA GLU A 34 -6.57 -7.31 4.89
C GLU A 34 -5.84 -7.03 3.57
N PHE A 35 -4.51 -7.14 3.54
CA PHE A 35 -3.74 -6.95 2.32
C PHE A 35 -3.99 -8.11 1.34
N ILE A 36 -4.63 -7.78 0.22
CA ILE A 36 -4.99 -8.74 -0.82
C ILE A 36 -3.85 -8.89 -1.83
N GLY A 37 -3.49 -10.14 -2.11
CA GLY A 37 -2.41 -10.48 -3.03
C GLY A 37 -1.03 -10.48 -2.36
N GLN A 38 0.00 -10.81 -3.14
CA GLN A 38 1.39 -10.92 -2.70
C GLN A 38 1.58 -11.78 -1.42
N PRO A 39 1.08 -13.03 -1.39
CA PRO A 39 1.08 -13.88 -0.18
C PRO A 39 2.49 -14.11 0.38
N ARG A 40 3.49 -14.23 -0.49
CA ARG A 40 4.89 -14.37 -0.09
C ARG A 40 5.42 -13.16 0.68
N VAL A 41 5.09 -11.94 0.21
CA VAL A 41 5.51 -10.69 0.87
C VAL A 41 4.84 -10.58 2.23
N ARG A 42 3.55 -10.93 2.30
CA ARG A 42 2.78 -10.96 3.54
C ARG A 42 3.38 -11.91 4.57
N GLU A 43 3.67 -13.16 4.19
CA GLU A 43 4.29 -14.13 5.11
C GLU A 43 5.66 -13.69 5.62
N GLN A 44 6.50 -13.14 4.73
CA GLN A 44 7.82 -12.63 5.12
C GLN A 44 7.70 -11.46 6.10
N LEU A 45 6.80 -10.51 5.83
CA LEU A 45 6.55 -9.39 6.74
C LEU A 45 5.99 -9.87 8.08
N GLN A 46 5.07 -10.82 8.07
CA GLN A 46 4.51 -11.40 9.29
C GLN A 46 5.61 -12.01 10.17
N LEU A 47 6.51 -12.82 9.58
CA LEU A 47 7.63 -13.41 10.31
C LEU A 47 8.58 -12.36 10.91
N VAL A 48 8.89 -11.29 10.16
CA VAL A 48 9.75 -10.20 10.63
C VAL A 48 9.09 -9.43 11.78
N LEU A 49 7.81 -9.09 11.63
CA LEU A 49 7.05 -8.35 12.64
C LEU A 49 6.86 -9.16 13.93
N GLU A 50 6.49 -10.44 13.82
CA GLU A 50 6.38 -11.34 14.97
C GLU A 50 7.74 -11.52 15.67
N GLY A 51 8.81 -11.67 14.89
CA GLY A 51 10.17 -11.73 15.42
C GLY A 51 10.57 -10.46 16.19
N ALA A 52 10.22 -9.28 15.68
CA ALA A 52 10.47 -8.01 16.34
C ALA A 52 9.65 -7.85 17.64
N LYS A 53 8.34 -8.16 17.58
CA LYS A 53 7.44 -8.16 18.76
C LYS A 53 7.96 -9.07 19.86
N ASN A 54 8.38 -10.29 19.53
CA ASN A 54 8.90 -11.26 20.49
C ASN A 54 10.21 -10.83 21.16
N ARG A 55 11.03 -10.04 20.46
CA ARG A 55 12.28 -9.49 21.01
C ARG A 55 12.06 -8.22 21.86
N GLY A 56 10.83 -7.69 21.92
CA GLY A 56 10.51 -6.46 22.64
C GLY A 56 11.28 -5.24 22.10
N GLY A 57 11.67 -5.27 20.82
CA GLY A 57 12.62 -4.32 20.23
C GLY A 57 12.15 -3.73 18.91
N THR A 58 12.90 -2.73 18.43
CA THR A 58 12.67 -2.09 17.14
C THR A 58 12.84 -3.12 16.02
N PRO A 59 11.92 -3.18 15.03
CA PRO A 59 12.06 -4.09 13.91
C PRO A 59 13.28 -3.76 13.06
N ASP A 60 13.79 -4.79 12.40
CA ASP A 60 14.86 -4.67 11.42
C ASP A 60 14.47 -3.67 10.32
N HIS A 61 15.46 -3.06 9.66
CA HIS A 61 15.19 -2.13 8.56
C HIS A 61 14.56 -2.86 7.36
N ILE A 62 13.43 -2.35 6.86
CA ILE A 62 12.70 -2.92 5.71
C ILE A 62 12.81 -1.97 4.51
N LEU A 63 13.22 -2.51 3.36
CA LEU A 63 13.20 -1.82 2.07
C LEU A 63 12.06 -2.36 1.22
N LEU A 64 11.09 -1.49 0.86
CA LEU A 64 10.01 -1.82 -0.06
C LEU A 64 10.38 -1.34 -1.47
N SER A 65 10.61 -2.28 -2.39
CA SER A 65 10.99 -1.99 -3.77
C SER A 65 10.07 -2.70 -4.76
N GLY A 66 9.79 -2.04 -5.89
CA GLY A 66 9.00 -2.59 -6.98
C GLY A 66 8.29 -1.52 -7.82
N PRO A 67 7.70 -1.92 -8.96
CA PRO A 67 6.86 -1.07 -9.83
C PRO A 67 5.80 -0.24 -9.09
N PRO A 68 5.32 0.88 -9.67
CA PRO A 68 4.21 1.64 -9.09
C PRO A 68 2.94 0.77 -8.97
N GLY A 69 2.06 1.08 -8.00
CA GLY A 69 0.79 0.37 -7.81
C GLY A 69 0.84 -0.92 -6.98
N LEU A 70 2.02 -1.41 -6.56
CA LEU A 70 2.15 -2.64 -5.75
C LEU A 70 1.87 -2.47 -4.25
N GLY A 71 1.30 -1.33 -3.83
CA GLY A 71 0.91 -1.13 -2.43
C GLY A 71 2.07 -0.90 -1.45
N LYS A 72 3.25 -0.45 -1.91
CA LYS A 72 4.42 -0.16 -1.04
C LYS A 72 4.09 0.82 0.09
N THR A 73 3.43 1.94 -0.25
CA THR A 73 3.00 2.92 0.75
C THR A 73 1.99 2.33 1.73
N SER A 74 1.05 1.51 1.24
CA SER A 74 0.08 0.82 2.09
C SER A 74 0.75 -0.18 3.03
N LEU A 75 1.72 -0.96 2.54
CA LEU A 75 2.50 -1.90 3.37
C LEU A 75 3.30 -1.16 4.45
N ALA A 76 3.92 -0.03 4.13
CA ALA A 76 4.62 0.79 5.13
C ALA A 76 3.68 1.27 6.25
N MET A 77 2.46 1.69 5.90
CA MET A 77 1.45 2.11 6.87
C MET A 77 0.97 0.95 7.75
N ILE A 78 0.75 -0.24 7.16
CA ILE A 78 0.39 -1.45 7.91
C ILE A 78 1.49 -1.83 8.90
N ILE A 79 2.76 -1.81 8.45
CA ILE A 79 3.92 -2.09 9.30
C ILE A 79 3.95 -1.12 10.49
N ALA A 80 3.79 0.18 10.25
CA ALA A 80 3.74 1.17 11.32
C ALA A 80 2.59 0.93 12.31
N ALA A 81 1.41 0.55 11.82
CA ALA A 81 0.25 0.25 12.66
C ALA A 81 0.42 -1.04 13.49
N GLU A 82 1.13 -2.04 12.98
CA GLU A 82 1.39 -3.31 13.68
C GLU A 82 2.47 -3.20 14.76
N LEU A 83 3.32 -2.17 14.70
CA LEU A 83 4.47 -1.98 15.58
C LEU A 83 4.27 -0.89 16.64
N GLY A 84 3.24 -0.06 16.49
CA GLY A 84 2.79 0.92 17.49
C GLY A 84 1.89 0.29 18.55
#